data_AF-A0A2J6J6L8-F1
#
_entry.id   AF-A0A2J6J6L8-F1
#
_cell.length_a   1.000
_cell.length_b   1.000
_cell.length_c   1.000
_cell.angle_alpha   90.00
_cell.angle_beta   90.00
_cell.angle_gamma   90.00
#
_symmetry.space_group_name_H-M   'P 1'
#
loop_
_entity.id
_entity.type
_entity.pdbx_description
1 polymer ?
#
loop_
_entity_poly.entity_id
_entity_poly.type
_entity_poly.pdbx_seq_one_letter_code
_entity_poly.pdbx_strand_id
1 'polypeptide(L)'
;MNVGDTVTVTLTVGSDNGVPHTNLVGTVGGFALGNFTKINNSTYTAEFTVTEGGTDVAAGGDIPVSLTIDDAAGNTSTVYNTAINQGSDAIDANSPEVSNLSPAADAAAVAVDANLVLTFDQNVSIGTGNITIHKASDDSVIATIDVTDGGQVSVSGATLTINPTDDLAGGTEYYVKMAATALEDASGNDFAGISDTTTWSFTTEAVGAGNILITESRDYSAELTAGVEDVIVWDGVFDAGLSGFEQGIDKIDLAASNIYNGVHPWLVHTPTSTPGALLFYTPAMNASMNFSGIAYHTTSVGSTAMDIFVTGGVPPVGTSTPQLAHDLPSTLTLSDFIYE
;
A
#
# COMPACT_ATOMS: atom_id res chain seq x y z
N MET A 1 -35.14 9.89 3.04
CA MET A 1 -35.05 8.73 3.95
C MET A 1 -33.87 7.96 3.44
N ASN A 2 -32.92 7.72 4.33
CA ASN A 2 -31.61 7.17 4.03
C ASN A 2 -31.52 5.75 4.58
N VAL A 3 -30.53 4.99 4.14
CA VAL A 3 -30.21 3.67 4.67
C VAL A 3 -30.09 3.73 6.20
N GLY A 4 -30.82 2.83 6.87
CA GLY A 4 -30.89 2.76 8.34
C GLY A 4 -32.00 3.61 8.97
N ASP A 5 -32.62 4.54 8.24
CA ASP A 5 -33.77 5.31 8.76
C ASP A 5 -34.92 4.36 9.08
N THR A 6 -35.47 4.50 10.29
CA THR A 6 -36.70 3.84 10.70
C THR A 6 -37.87 4.81 10.63
N VAL A 7 -38.88 4.44 9.85
CA VAL A 7 -39.97 5.32 9.46
C VAL A 7 -41.27 4.77 10.03
N THR A 8 -41.93 5.57 10.86
CA THR A 8 -43.25 5.24 11.39
C THR A 8 -44.34 5.61 10.39
N VAL A 9 -45.13 4.63 9.98
CA VAL A 9 -46.34 4.82 9.17
C VAL A 9 -47.60 4.79 10.05
N THR A 10 -48.57 5.64 9.74
CA THR A 10 -49.87 5.67 10.42
C THR A 10 -50.93 5.04 9.52
N LEU A 11 -51.62 4.02 10.05
CA LEU A 11 -52.71 3.34 9.37
C LEU A 11 -54.05 3.81 9.96
N THR A 12 -54.95 4.25 9.08
CA THR A 12 -56.35 4.48 9.44
C THR A 12 -57.18 3.30 8.97
N VAL A 13 -57.88 2.65 9.89
CA VAL A 13 -58.61 1.40 9.65
C VAL A 13 -60.07 1.53 10.09
N GLY A 14 -60.92 0.60 9.64
CA GLY A 14 -62.25 0.44 10.20
C GLY A 14 -62.19 0.16 11.70
N SER A 15 -63.16 0.70 12.46
CA SER A 15 -63.10 0.61 13.92
C SER A 15 -63.10 -0.83 14.41
N ASP A 16 -62.16 -1.14 15.29
CA ASP A 16 -61.94 -2.46 15.87
C ASP A 16 -62.81 -2.75 17.12
N ASN A 17 -63.63 -1.76 17.53
CA ASN A 17 -64.52 -1.80 18.68
C ASN A 17 -63.85 -2.23 20.00
N GLY A 18 -62.55 -1.94 20.16
CA GLY A 18 -61.77 -2.26 21.35
C GLY A 18 -60.98 -3.57 21.25
N VAL A 19 -61.22 -4.41 20.24
CA VAL A 19 -60.49 -5.67 20.04
C VAL A 19 -59.46 -5.48 18.92
N PRO A 20 -58.15 -5.51 19.20
CA PRO A 20 -57.15 -5.12 18.20
C PRO A 20 -57.15 -6.00 16.94
N HIS A 21 -56.90 -5.38 15.79
CA HIS A 21 -56.46 -6.06 14.58
C HIS A 21 -55.06 -6.66 14.79
N THR A 22 -54.72 -7.68 14.02
CA THR A 22 -53.47 -8.43 14.14
C THR A 22 -52.87 -8.71 12.75
N ASN A 23 -51.68 -9.34 12.72
CA ASN A 23 -51.05 -9.86 11.51
C ASN A 23 -50.95 -8.83 10.36
N LEU A 24 -50.39 -7.64 10.64
CA LEU A 24 -50.00 -6.73 9.59
C LEU A 24 -48.89 -7.38 8.74
N VAL A 25 -49.17 -7.58 7.46
CA VAL A 25 -48.22 -8.13 6.48
C VAL A 25 -48.22 -7.21 5.28
N GLY A 26 -47.03 -6.82 4.80
CA GLY A 26 -46.93 -5.96 3.64
C GLY A 26 -45.67 -5.12 3.61
N THR A 27 -45.62 -4.22 2.63
CA THR A 27 -44.50 -3.32 2.41
C THR A 27 -44.94 -1.89 2.15
N VAL A 28 -44.04 -0.95 2.45
CA VAL A 28 -44.06 0.44 2.00
C VAL A 28 -42.71 0.71 1.35
N GLY A 29 -42.71 1.19 0.10
CA GLY A 29 -41.48 1.37 -0.68
C GLY A 29 -40.74 0.06 -0.98
N GLY A 30 -41.40 -1.09 -0.82
CA GLY A 30 -40.75 -2.41 -0.89
C GLY A 30 -40.16 -2.90 0.44
N PHE A 31 -40.10 -2.05 1.48
CA PHE A 31 -39.60 -2.42 2.81
C PHE A 31 -40.71 -3.02 3.67
N ALA A 32 -40.42 -4.15 4.32
CA ALA A 32 -41.39 -4.86 5.14
C ALA A 32 -41.80 -4.06 6.39
N LEU A 33 -43.10 -4.10 6.71
CA LEU A 33 -43.63 -3.46 7.91
C LEU A 33 -43.49 -4.36 9.15
N GLY A 34 -43.14 -3.75 10.27
CA GLY A 34 -43.06 -4.34 11.60
C GLY A 34 -43.64 -3.40 12.68
N ASN A 35 -43.44 -3.75 13.95
CA ASN A 35 -43.81 -2.94 15.12
C ASN A 35 -45.27 -2.43 15.12
N PHE A 36 -46.20 -3.29 14.66
CA PHE A 36 -47.61 -2.95 14.55
C PHE A 36 -48.25 -2.70 15.93
N THR A 37 -48.65 -1.45 16.17
CA THR A 37 -49.09 -0.97 17.47
C THR A 37 -50.42 -0.23 17.36
N LYS A 38 -51.37 -0.54 18.25
CA LYS A 38 -52.67 0.15 18.33
C LYS A 38 -52.52 1.50 19.04
N ILE A 39 -53.04 2.56 18.44
CA ILE A 39 -53.14 3.90 19.07
C ILE A 39 -54.53 4.13 19.64
N ASN A 40 -55.56 3.87 18.84
CA ASN A 40 -56.96 3.93 19.23
C ASN A 40 -57.77 2.93 18.39
N ASN A 41 -59.09 2.90 18.54
CA ASN A 41 -59.93 1.90 17.87
C ASN A 41 -59.96 2.00 16.34
N SER A 42 -59.44 3.06 15.73
CA SER A 42 -59.40 3.27 14.27
C SER A 42 -58.01 3.64 13.73
N THR A 43 -56.99 3.64 14.58
CA THR A 43 -55.66 4.13 14.22
C THR A 43 -54.58 3.24 14.81
N TYR A 44 -53.65 2.86 13.94
CA TYR A 44 -52.49 2.04 14.27
C TYR A 44 -51.22 2.68 13.72
N THR A 45 -50.08 2.33 14.29
CA THR A 45 -48.77 2.62 13.73
C THR A 45 -48.06 1.32 13.36
N ALA A 46 -47.19 1.40 12.37
CA ALA A 46 -46.22 0.37 12.03
C ALA A 46 -44.92 1.05 11.61
N GLU A 47 -43.84 0.30 11.50
CA GLU A 47 -42.54 0.84 11.11
C GLU A 47 -41.94 0.02 9.98
N PHE A 48 -41.20 0.68 9.10
CA PHE A 48 -40.24 0.00 8.24
C PHE A 48 -38.88 0.66 8.40
N THR A 49 -37.82 -0.08 8.08
CA THR A 49 -36.46 0.45 8.03
C THR A 49 -36.00 0.41 6.58
N VAL A 50 -35.41 1.51 6.10
CA VAL A 50 -34.77 1.54 4.79
C VAL A 50 -33.50 0.68 4.87
N THR A 51 -33.46 -0.41 4.13
CA THR A 51 -32.32 -1.33 4.09
C THR A 51 -31.49 -1.10 2.83
N GLU A 52 -30.17 -1.18 2.97
CA GLU A 52 -29.21 -1.12 1.86
C GLU A 52 -29.58 -2.08 0.71
N GLY A 53 -29.40 -1.65 -0.53
CA GLY A 53 -29.80 -2.40 -1.73
C GLY A 53 -31.29 -2.33 -2.04
N GLY A 54 -32.04 -1.47 -1.33
CA GLY A 54 -33.45 -1.22 -1.59
C GLY A 54 -33.71 -0.53 -2.93
N THR A 55 -34.97 -0.19 -3.22
CA THR A 55 -35.30 0.61 -4.41
C THR A 55 -35.38 2.07 -4.03
N ASP A 56 -34.60 2.89 -4.72
CA ASP A 56 -34.69 4.34 -4.60
C ASP A 56 -36.05 4.86 -5.11
N VAL A 57 -36.56 5.85 -4.39
CA VAL A 57 -37.74 6.62 -4.79
C VAL A 57 -37.35 8.08 -4.79
N ALA A 58 -37.36 8.70 -5.97
CA ALA A 58 -37.09 10.12 -6.10
C ALA A 58 -38.13 10.99 -5.37
N ALA A 59 -37.72 12.18 -4.93
CA ALA A 59 -38.62 13.14 -4.29
C ALA A 59 -39.85 13.43 -5.17
N GLY A 60 -41.05 13.32 -4.59
CA GLY A 60 -42.32 13.50 -5.29
C GLY A 60 -42.75 12.31 -6.14
N GLY A 61 -41.98 11.21 -6.12
CA GLY A 61 -42.40 9.92 -6.64
C GLY A 61 -43.46 9.26 -5.75
N ASP A 62 -44.28 8.40 -6.36
CA ASP A 62 -45.23 7.57 -5.64
C ASP A 62 -44.49 6.44 -4.90
N ILE A 63 -44.53 6.44 -3.57
CA ILE A 63 -43.99 5.34 -2.76
C ILE A 63 -45.04 4.20 -2.75
N PRO A 64 -44.73 3.03 -3.34
CA PRO A 64 -45.69 1.94 -3.44
C PRO A 64 -46.04 1.39 -2.06
N VAL A 65 -47.31 1.03 -1.88
CA VAL A 65 -47.82 0.36 -0.67
C VAL A 65 -48.47 -0.94 -1.09
N SER A 66 -48.29 -1.99 -0.30
CA SER A 66 -49.05 -3.23 -0.45
C SER A 66 -49.15 -3.92 0.91
N LEU A 67 -50.31 -3.84 1.56
CA LEU A 67 -50.49 -4.43 2.88
C LEU A 67 -51.87 -5.08 3.10
N THR A 68 -51.90 -6.02 4.04
CA THR A 68 -53.10 -6.66 4.59
C THR A 68 -53.02 -6.70 6.10
N ILE A 69 -54.17 -6.71 6.75
CA ILE A 69 -54.31 -6.91 8.21
C ILE A 69 -55.40 -7.93 8.48
N ASP A 70 -55.28 -8.66 9.58
CA ASP A 70 -56.32 -9.56 10.06
C ASP A 70 -57.15 -8.89 11.15
N ASP A 71 -58.47 -9.07 11.11
CA ASP A 71 -59.32 -8.73 12.25
C ASP A 71 -59.17 -9.74 13.40
N ALA A 72 -59.82 -9.48 14.54
CA ALA A 72 -59.77 -10.36 15.70
C ALA A 72 -60.42 -11.74 15.48
N ALA A 73 -61.21 -11.91 14.43
CA ALA A 73 -61.80 -13.18 14.02
C ALA A 73 -60.89 -13.95 13.03
N GLY A 74 -59.74 -13.39 12.66
CA GLY A 74 -58.78 -13.98 11.73
C GLY A 74 -59.14 -13.78 10.25
N ASN A 75 -60.04 -12.84 9.93
CA ASN A 75 -60.34 -12.51 8.53
C ASN A 75 -59.34 -11.48 8.02
N THR A 76 -58.66 -11.80 6.92
CA THR A 76 -57.73 -10.88 6.25
C THR A 76 -58.48 -9.85 5.40
N SER A 77 -58.04 -8.58 5.49
CA SER A 77 -58.54 -7.50 4.65
C SER A 77 -58.26 -7.73 3.16
N THR A 78 -58.94 -6.99 2.29
CA THR A 78 -58.43 -6.78 0.93
C THR A 78 -57.07 -6.08 0.99
N VAL A 79 -56.22 -6.30 -0.02
CA VAL A 79 -54.93 -5.60 -0.13
C VAL A 79 -55.18 -4.10 -0.27
N TYR A 80 -54.55 -3.32 0.62
CA TYR A 80 -54.45 -1.87 0.47
C TYR A 80 -53.21 -1.55 -0.36
N ASN A 81 -53.39 -0.81 -1.47
CA ASN A 81 -52.32 -0.54 -2.43
C ASN A 81 -52.27 0.91 -2.94
N THR A 82 -52.92 1.84 -2.25
CA THR A 82 -52.81 3.26 -2.58
C THR A 82 -51.41 3.74 -2.20
N ALA A 83 -50.64 4.20 -3.20
CA ALA A 83 -49.31 4.75 -3.00
C ALA A 83 -49.34 5.99 -2.09
N ILE A 84 -48.23 6.20 -1.37
CA ILE A 84 -48.00 7.44 -0.63
C ILE A 84 -47.39 8.43 -1.63
N ASN A 85 -48.09 9.54 -1.86
CA ASN A 85 -47.59 10.64 -2.67
C ASN A 85 -47.47 11.88 -1.78
N GLN A 86 -46.23 12.29 -1.52
CA GLN A 86 -45.89 13.54 -0.85
C GLN A 86 -44.71 14.17 -1.58
N GLY A 87 -44.83 15.46 -1.90
CA GLY A 87 -43.94 16.13 -2.88
C GLY A 87 -42.46 16.20 -2.52
N SER A 88 -42.07 15.81 -1.31
CA SER A 88 -40.67 15.88 -0.82
C SER A 88 -40.16 14.57 -0.23
N ASP A 89 -40.96 13.51 -0.26
CA ASP A 89 -40.55 12.23 0.33
C ASP A 89 -39.73 11.46 -0.70
N ALA A 90 -38.42 11.39 -0.46
CA ALA A 90 -37.50 10.53 -1.21
C ALA A 90 -37.04 9.36 -0.32
N ILE A 91 -36.81 8.22 -0.95
CA ILE A 91 -36.08 7.09 -0.38
C ILE A 91 -34.79 6.97 -1.19
N ASP A 92 -33.67 7.02 -0.50
CA ASP A 92 -32.38 6.62 -1.03
C ASP A 92 -31.90 5.43 -0.19
N ALA A 93 -31.80 4.28 -0.85
CA ALA A 93 -31.52 3.00 -0.23
C ALA A 93 -30.16 2.44 -0.67
N ASN A 94 -29.28 3.28 -1.24
CA ASN A 94 -27.99 2.87 -1.78
C ASN A 94 -26.86 3.82 -1.37
N SER A 95 -26.00 3.37 -0.45
CA SER A 95 -24.75 4.06 -0.12
C SER A 95 -23.74 4.09 -1.29
N PRO A 96 -22.77 5.02 -1.29
CA PRO A 96 -21.67 5.00 -2.26
C PRO A 96 -20.90 3.67 -2.26
N GLU A 97 -20.64 3.10 -3.44
CA GLU A 97 -19.81 1.91 -3.62
C GLU A 97 -18.55 2.24 -4.42
N VAL A 98 -17.40 1.69 -4.02
CA VAL A 98 -16.14 1.87 -4.75
C VAL A 98 -16.20 1.09 -6.05
N SER A 99 -16.12 1.80 -7.19
CA SER A 99 -16.09 1.23 -8.53
C SER A 99 -14.67 1.03 -9.06
N ASN A 100 -13.69 1.82 -8.60
CA ASN A 100 -12.29 1.69 -9.00
C ASN A 100 -11.32 2.26 -7.96
N LEU A 101 -10.13 1.65 -7.86
CA LEU A 101 -9.01 2.09 -7.03
C LEU A 101 -7.78 2.37 -7.90
N SER A 102 -7.05 3.44 -7.60
CA SER A 102 -5.75 3.75 -8.18
C SER A 102 -4.81 4.26 -7.09
N PRO A 103 -3.71 3.57 -6.75
CA PRO A 103 -3.28 2.29 -7.31
C PRO A 103 -4.35 1.21 -7.18
N ALA A 104 -4.40 0.29 -8.14
CA ALA A 104 -5.28 -0.87 -8.02
C ALA A 104 -4.89 -1.70 -6.78
N ALA A 105 -5.84 -2.44 -6.22
CA ALA A 105 -5.54 -3.38 -5.15
C ALA A 105 -4.44 -4.35 -5.60
N ASP A 106 -3.49 -4.60 -4.71
CA ASP A 106 -2.28 -5.41 -4.90
C ASP A 106 -1.36 -4.94 -6.05
N ALA A 107 -1.49 -3.67 -6.47
CA ALA A 107 -0.57 -3.10 -7.46
C ALA A 107 0.87 -3.12 -6.93
N ALA A 108 1.82 -3.42 -7.81
CA ALA A 108 3.25 -3.38 -7.52
C ALA A 108 3.91 -2.21 -8.26
N ALA A 109 5.09 -1.82 -7.78
CA ALA A 109 5.90 -0.75 -8.37
C ALA A 109 5.15 0.58 -8.53
N VAL A 110 4.33 0.93 -7.54
CA VAL A 110 3.65 2.23 -7.48
C VAL A 110 4.66 3.32 -7.18
N ALA A 111 4.63 4.44 -7.90
CA ALA A 111 5.50 5.58 -7.60
C ALA A 111 5.30 6.08 -6.16
N VAL A 112 6.39 6.45 -5.49
CA VAL A 112 6.36 6.85 -4.07
C VAL A 112 5.56 8.13 -3.80
N ASP A 113 5.39 8.96 -4.84
CA ASP A 113 4.65 10.22 -4.86
C ASP A 113 3.26 10.08 -5.51
N ALA A 114 2.79 8.85 -5.75
CA ALA A 114 1.51 8.61 -6.40
C ALA A 114 0.34 9.03 -5.51
N ASN A 115 -0.60 9.79 -6.10
CA ASN A 115 -1.90 10.02 -5.49
C ASN A 115 -2.67 8.71 -5.32
N LEU A 116 -3.41 8.61 -4.22
CA LEU A 116 -4.36 7.54 -3.96
C LEU A 116 -5.76 8.02 -4.34
N VAL A 117 -6.41 7.33 -5.26
CA VAL A 117 -7.67 7.74 -5.90
C VAL A 117 -8.70 6.63 -5.80
N LEU A 118 -9.88 6.97 -5.28
CA LEU A 118 -11.05 6.10 -5.31
C LEU A 118 -12.08 6.73 -6.24
N THR A 119 -12.69 5.90 -7.09
CA THR A 119 -13.86 6.28 -7.87
C THR A 119 -15.05 5.49 -7.35
N PHE A 120 -16.17 6.18 -7.20
CA PHE A 120 -17.44 5.63 -6.74
C PHE A 120 -18.40 5.44 -7.92
N ASP A 121 -19.46 4.67 -7.72
CA ASP A 121 -20.55 4.50 -8.66
C ASP A 121 -21.52 5.70 -8.70
N GLN A 122 -21.45 6.56 -7.69
CA GLN A 122 -22.19 7.81 -7.59
C GLN A 122 -21.34 8.97 -7.07
N ASN A 123 -21.88 10.19 -7.13
CA ASN A 123 -21.20 11.35 -6.59
C ASN A 123 -21.10 11.26 -5.07
N VAL A 124 -19.97 11.71 -4.53
CA VAL A 124 -19.71 11.74 -3.09
C VAL A 124 -19.37 13.16 -2.63
N SER A 125 -19.55 13.40 -1.34
CA SER A 125 -19.16 14.61 -0.61
C SER A 125 -18.32 14.23 0.61
N ILE A 126 -17.49 15.17 1.08
CA ILE A 126 -16.67 14.97 2.29
C ILE A 126 -17.58 14.92 3.51
N GLY A 127 -17.48 13.83 4.28
CA GLY A 127 -18.11 13.67 5.58
C GLY A 127 -17.14 14.00 6.71
N THR A 128 -16.97 13.07 7.65
CA THR A 128 -16.09 13.21 8.82
C THR A 128 -15.28 11.95 9.09
N GLY A 129 -14.12 12.12 9.73
CA GLY A 129 -13.25 11.01 10.11
C GLY A 129 -11.90 11.07 9.43
N ASN A 130 -11.20 9.94 9.42
CA ASN A 130 -9.82 9.89 8.95
C ASN A 130 -9.64 8.80 7.89
N ILE A 131 -8.65 9.03 7.05
CA ILE A 131 -7.99 8.05 6.20
C ILE A 131 -6.64 7.75 6.83
N THR A 132 -6.30 6.47 6.96
CA THR A 132 -5.01 6.05 7.50
C THR A 132 -4.27 5.17 6.51
N ILE A 133 -2.97 5.43 6.35
CA ILE A 133 -2.07 4.63 5.53
C ILE A 133 -1.17 3.86 6.49
N HIS A 134 -1.13 2.55 6.34
CA HIS A 134 -0.36 1.66 7.22
C HIS A 134 0.68 0.90 6.42
N LYS A 135 1.84 0.66 7.03
CA LYS A 135 2.82 -0.29 6.51
C LYS A 135 2.35 -1.71 6.81
N ALA A 136 2.29 -2.56 5.79
CA ALA A 136 1.77 -3.92 5.93
C ALA A 136 2.66 -4.83 6.80
N SER A 137 3.98 -4.59 6.82
CA SER A 137 4.94 -5.46 7.52
C SER A 137 4.81 -5.45 9.04
N ASP A 138 4.37 -4.33 9.63
CA ASP A 138 4.35 -4.13 11.09
C ASP A 138 3.12 -3.37 11.61
N ASP A 139 2.12 -3.14 10.74
CA ASP A 139 0.88 -2.43 11.03
C ASP A 139 1.04 -0.94 11.42
N SER A 140 2.26 -0.39 11.32
CA SER A 140 2.53 0.98 11.73
C SER A 140 1.79 1.99 10.87
N VAL A 141 1.18 2.99 11.53
CA VAL A 141 0.51 4.11 10.86
C VAL A 141 1.58 5.06 10.33
N ILE A 142 1.58 5.26 9.01
CA ILE A 142 2.49 6.17 8.31
C ILE A 142 1.86 7.55 8.12
N ALA A 143 0.56 7.58 7.82
CA ALA A 143 -0.20 8.82 7.70
C ALA A 143 -1.57 8.67 8.35
N THR A 144 -2.04 9.75 8.98
CA THR A 144 -3.44 9.95 9.37
C THR A 144 -3.88 11.28 8.77
N ILE A 145 -4.84 11.20 7.86
CA ILE A 145 -5.31 12.34 7.07
C ILE A 145 -6.78 12.54 7.43
N ASP A 146 -7.11 13.71 7.97
CA ASP A 146 -8.50 14.11 8.16
C ASP A 146 -9.13 14.32 6.78
N VAL A 147 -10.32 13.75 6.54
CA VAL A 147 -11.00 13.85 5.24
C VAL A 147 -11.32 15.30 4.84
N THR A 148 -11.32 16.22 5.81
CA THR A 148 -11.53 17.66 5.60
C THR A 148 -10.26 18.45 5.27
N ASP A 149 -9.09 17.81 5.27
CA ASP A 149 -7.81 18.45 4.91
C ASP A 149 -7.74 18.74 3.40
N GLY A 150 -8.16 19.93 3.00
CA GLY A 150 -8.16 20.36 1.60
C GLY A 150 -6.77 20.51 0.94
N GLY A 151 -5.68 20.33 1.68
CA GLY A 151 -4.33 20.24 1.12
C GLY A 151 -3.98 18.84 0.62
N GLN A 152 -4.52 17.81 1.29
CA GLN A 152 -4.24 16.40 1.01
C GLN A 152 -5.43 15.69 0.36
N VAL A 153 -6.65 16.19 0.55
CA VAL A 153 -7.90 15.53 0.14
C VAL A 153 -8.68 16.44 -0.79
N SER A 154 -9.16 15.89 -1.90
CA SER A 154 -10.09 16.57 -2.79
C SER A 154 -11.13 15.60 -3.37
N VAL A 155 -12.35 16.10 -3.54
CA VAL A 155 -13.45 15.36 -4.17
C VAL A 155 -13.95 16.12 -5.40
N SER A 156 -14.14 15.40 -6.49
CA SER A 156 -14.74 15.92 -7.72
C SER A 156 -15.72 14.89 -8.30
N GLY A 157 -17.03 15.17 -8.18
CA GLY A 157 -18.07 14.23 -8.58
C GLY A 157 -17.97 12.91 -7.81
N ALA A 158 -17.74 11.81 -8.52
CA ALA A 158 -17.58 10.47 -7.96
C ALA A 158 -16.12 10.12 -7.63
N THR A 159 -15.18 11.06 -7.67
CA THR A 159 -13.75 10.78 -7.48
C THR A 159 -13.20 11.46 -6.24
N LEU A 160 -12.68 10.65 -5.31
CA LEU A 160 -11.87 11.09 -4.18
C LEU A 160 -10.38 10.95 -4.55
N THR A 161 -9.60 12.01 -4.38
CA THR A 161 -8.14 12.02 -4.53
C THR A 161 -7.49 12.37 -3.20
N ILE A 162 -6.52 11.56 -2.80
CA ILE A 162 -5.73 11.69 -1.58
C ILE A 162 -4.27 11.79 -1.99
N ASN A 163 -3.60 12.85 -1.55
CA ASN A 163 -2.19 13.09 -1.74
C ASN A 163 -1.54 13.33 -0.37
N PRO A 164 -0.88 12.32 0.24
CA PRO A 164 -0.15 12.50 1.48
C PRO A 164 0.90 13.61 1.37
N THR A 165 1.17 14.31 2.48
CA THR A 165 2.16 15.40 2.49
C THR A 165 3.58 14.93 2.21
N ASP A 166 3.94 13.76 2.75
CA ASP A 166 5.25 13.14 2.58
C ASP A 166 5.14 11.95 1.63
N ASP A 167 6.12 11.80 0.73
CA ASP A 167 6.24 10.64 -0.15
C ASP A 167 6.38 9.35 0.67
N LEU A 168 5.84 8.26 0.15
CA LEU A 168 5.93 6.95 0.78
C LEU A 168 7.35 6.37 0.63
N ALA A 169 7.74 5.45 1.51
CA ALA A 169 9.02 4.77 1.34
C ALA A 169 8.95 3.79 0.15
N GLY A 170 10.00 3.74 -0.66
CA GLY A 170 10.11 2.78 -1.77
C GLY A 170 10.24 1.34 -1.30
N GLY A 171 9.86 0.39 -2.15
CA GLY A 171 9.95 -1.05 -1.92
C GLY A 171 9.13 -1.52 -0.72
N THR A 172 8.08 -0.78 -0.35
CA THR A 172 7.29 -1.02 0.85
C THR A 172 5.84 -1.30 0.49
N GLU A 173 5.26 -2.31 1.13
CA GLU A 173 3.85 -2.63 1.00
C GLU A 173 3.03 -1.82 2.01
N TYR A 174 1.96 -1.21 1.53
CA TYR A 174 1.02 -0.40 2.28
C TYR A 174 -0.41 -0.89 2.10
N TYR A 175 -1.24 -0.60 3.09
CA TYR A 175 -2.69 -0.70 2.95
C TYR A 175 -3.37 0.57 3.49
N VAL A 176 -4.56 0.87 2.96
CA VAL A 176 -5.33 2.07 3.31
C VAL A 176 -6.60 1.69 4.05
N LYS A 177 -6.88 2.38 5.15
CA LYS A 177 -8.16 2.32 5.86
C LYS A 177 -8.86 3.67 5.77
N MET A 178 -10.18 3.64 5.77
CA MET A 178 -11.04 4.82 5.67
C MET A 178 -12.24 4.66 6.60
N ALA A 179 -12.50 5.67 7.43
CA ALA A 179 -13.65 5.66 8.33
C ALA A 179 -14.97 5.54 7.55
N ALA A 180 -15.95 4.83 8.13
CA ALA A 180 -17.28 4.64 7.55
C ALA A 180 -18.17 5.90 7.51
N THR A 181 -17.65 7.05 7.90
CA THR A 181 -18.33 8.36 7.82
C THR A 181 -17.54 9.34 6.96
N ALA A 182 -16.44 8.88 6.34
CA ALA A 182 -15.46 9.71 5.64
C ALA A 182 -16.07 10.44 4.44
N LEU A 183 -17.06 9.81 3.80
CA LEU A 183 -17.76 10.29 2.62
C LEU A 183 -19.24 9.96 2.75
N GLU A 184 -20.07 10.77 2.12
CA GLU A 184 -21.51 10.58 1.99
C GLU A 184 -21.97 10.87 0.55
N ASP A 185 -23.09 10.30 0.12
CA ASP A 185 -23.75 10.71 -1.12
C ASP A 185 -24.54 12.02 -0.96
N ALA A 186 -25.28 12.41 -2.00
CA ALA A 186 -26.11 13.61 -1.99
C ALA A 186 -27.36 13.51 -1.10
N SER A 187 -27.80 12.31 -0.75
CA SER A 187 -28.94 12.06 0.12
C SER A 187 -28.54 11.96 1.59
N GLY A 188 -27.25 11.73 1.86
CA GLY A 188 -26.66 11.58 3.18
C GLY A 188 -26.55 10.12 3.64
N ASN A 189 -26.42 9.16 2.71
CA ASN A 189 -25.94 7.83 3.07
C ASN A 189 -24.41 7.83 3.15
N ASP A 190 -23.89 7.34 4.27
CA ASP A 190 -22.45 7.24 4.47
C ASP A 190 -21.85 6.10 3.61
N PHE A 191 -20.64 6.33 3.09
CA PHE A 191 -19.79 5.25 2.57
C PHE A 191 -19.39 4.30 3.69
N ALA A 192 -19.55 2.99 3.50
CA ALA A 192 -19.26 1.98 4.50
C ALA A 192 -17.81 1.96 5.03
N GLY A 193 -16.88 2.65 4.34
CA GLY A 193 -15.48 2.75 4.72
C GLY A 193 -14.65 1.55 4.27
N ILE A 194 -13.37 1.58 4.63
CA ILE A 194 -12.42 0.48 4.41
C ILE A 194 -11.81 0.17 5.77
N SER A 195 -12.11 -0.99 6.34
CA SER A 195 -11.71 -1.37 7.70
C SER A 195 -10.71 -2.52 7.76
N ASP A 196 -10.66 -3.34 6.72
CA ASP A 196 -9.71 -4.44 6.58
C ASP A 196 -8.38 -3.97 5.94
N THR A 197 -7.45 -4.91 5.73
CA THR A 197 -6.10 -4.64 5.22
C THR A 197 -5.89 -5.10 3.78
N THR A 198 -6.94 -5.61 3.12
CA THR A 198 -6.88 -6.32 1.83
C THR A 198 -7.68 -5.63 0.73
N THR A 199 -8.71 -4.85 1.09
CA THR A 199 -9.56 -4.14 0.14
C THR A 199 -8.74 -3.13 -0.68
N TRP A 200 -7.77 -2.46 -0.04
CA TRP A 200 -6.87 -1.55 -0.73
C TRP A 200 -5.44 -1.60 -0.20
N SER A 201 -4.65 -2.49 -0.79
CA SER A 201 -3.21 -2.67 -0.60
C SER A 201 -2.44 -2.36 -1.88
N PHE A 202 -1.18 -1.94 -1.77
CA PHE A 202 -0.26 -1.80 -2.90
C PHE A 202 1.20 -1.76 -2.41
N THR A 203 2.14 -2.02 -3.31
CA THR A 203 3.59 -1.96 -3.06
C THR A 203 4.24 -0.87 -3.90
N THR A 204 5.01 0.01 -3.26
CA THR A 204 5.75 1.07 -3.94
C THR A 204 6.95 0.53 -4.72
N GLU A 205 7.39 1.28 -5.73
CA GLU A 205 8.60 0.99 -6.49
C GLU A 205 9.82 0.89 -5.59
N ALA A 206 10.74 -0.02 -5.91
CA ALA A 206 11.96 -0.18 -5.14
C ALA A 206 12.78 1.11 -5.20
N VAL A 207 13.40 1.49 -4.08
CA VAL A 207 14.44 2.51 -4.09
C VAL A 207 15.58 1.96 -4.94
N GLY A 208 15.81 2.57 -6.11
CA GLY A 208 16.93 2.18 -6.97
C GLY A 208 18.20 2.18 -6.13
N ALA A 209 18.98 1.10 -6.18
CA ALA A 209 20.30 1.09 -5.58
C ALA A 209 21.09 2.24 -6.22
N GLY A 210 21.32 3.32 -5.46
CA GLY A 210 22.05 4.47 -5.97
C GLY A 210 23.37 3.98 -6.57
N ASN A 211 23.67 4.42 -7.79
CA ASN A 211 24.96 4.12 -8.38
C ASN A 211 26.05 4.69 -7.46
N ILE A 212 26.87 3.83 -6.86
CA ILE A 212 28.06 4.29 -6.15
C ILE A 212 29.05 4.77 -7.22
N LEU A 213 29.13 6.08 -7.43
CA LEU A 213 30.11 6.68 -8.32
C LEU A 213 31.43 6.87 -7.54
N ILE A 214 32.37 5.95 -7.73
CA ILE A 214 33.75 6.15 -7.27
C ILE A 214 34.35 7.24 -8.14
N THR A 215 34.31 8.47 -7.64
CA THR A 215 34.72 9.66 -8.41
C THR A 215 36.23 9.87 -8.32
N GLU A 216 36.87 9.41 -7.23
CA GLU A 216 38.32 9.43 -7.06
C GLU A 216 38.78 8.17 -6.31
N SER A 217 39.85 7.56 -6.78
CA SER A 217 40.63 6.57 -6.04
C SER A 217 42.04 7.12 -5.90
N ARG A 218 42.51 7.38 -4.68
CA ARG A 218 43.90 7.77 -4.44
C ARG A 218 44.75 6.55 -4.14
N ASP A 219 45.78 6.35 -4.95
CA ASP A 219 46.87 5.44 -4.65
C ASP A 219 47.83 6.13 -3.68
N TYR A 220 47.96 5.56 -2.47
CA TYR A 220 48.84 6.05 -1.41
C TYR A 220 50.21 5.33 -1.37
N SER A 221 50.48 4.43 -2.32
CA SER A 221 51.70 3.61 -2.37
C SER A 221 53.00 4.42 -2.37
N ALA A 222 52.98 5.66 -2.87
CA ALA A 222 54.14 6.55 -2.90
C ALA A 222 54.46 7.24 -1.57
N GLU A 223 53.53 7.27 -0.62
CA GLU A 223 53.71 7.89 0.70
C GLU A 223 54.13 6.84 1.76
N LEU A 224 54.11 5.54 1.41
CA LEU A 224 54.59 4.47 2.28
C LEU A 224 56.13 4.38 2.25
N THR A 225 56.74 4.53 3.43
CA THR A 225 58.16 4.21 3.62
C THR A 225 58.32 2.68 3.66
N ALA A 226 59.37 2.15 3.02
CA ALA A 226 59.61 0.71 2.88
C ALA A 226 59.39 -0.06 4.21
N GLY A 227 58.42 -0.98 4.21
CA GLY A 227 58.08 -1.82 5.37
C GLY A 227 56.69 -1.60 5.98
N VAL A 228 55.88 -0.70 5.41
CA VAL A 228 54.44 -0.63 5.73
C VAL A 228 53.68 -1.42 4.65
N GLU A 229 52.70 -2.22 5.05
CA GLU A 229 51.84 -2.98 4.14
C GLU A 229 50.74 -2.07 3.56
N ASP A 230 50.34 -2.36 2.32
CA ASP A 230 49.45 -1.52 1.51
C ASP A 230 48.17 -1.13 2.26
N VAL A 231 47.91 0.18 2.33
CA VAL A 231 46.70 0.74 2.94
C VAL A 231 45.88 1.39 1.85
N ILE A 232 44.80 0.73 1.42
CA ILE A 232 43.76 1.39 0.63
C ILE A 232 42.86 2.12 1.63
N VAL A 233 43.01 3.44 1.73
CA VAL A 233 42.10 4.28 2.52
C VAL A 233 40.92 4.64 1.65
N TRP A 234 39.72 4.28 2.10
CA TRP A 234 38.46 4.71 1.51
C TRP A 234 37.93 5.92 2.28
N ASP A 235 37.70 7.04 1.58
CA ASP A 235 37.15 8.29 2.14
C ASP A 235 35.80 8.68 1.52
N GLY A 236 35.11 7.73 0.88
CA GLY A 236 33.83 7.96 0.24
C GLY A 236 32.71 8.34 1.21
N VAL A 237 31.87 9.29 0.81
CA VAL A 237 30.61 9.63 1.50
C VAL A 237 29.50 8.76 0.92
N PHE A 238 28.82 7.96 1.75
CA PHE A 238 27.58 7.30 1.35
C PHE A 238 26.45 8.33 1.22
N ASP A 239 25.63 8.23 0.17
CA ASP A 239 24.42 9.05 0.04
C ASP A 239 23.39 8.63 1.09
N ALA A 240 22.65 9.62 1.61
CA ALA A 240 21.84 9.52 2.83
C ALA A 240 20.59 8.62 2.70
N GLY A 241 20.33 8.03 1.53
CA GLY A 241 19.18 7.16 1.26
C GLY A 241 19.41 5.66 1.51
N LEU A 242 20.62 5.23 1.88
CA LEU A 242 20.94 3.82 2.11
C LEU A 242 20.79 3.44 3.59
N SER A 243 19.56 3.39 4.11
CA SER A 243 19.30 2.77 5.42
C SER A 243 19.10 1.27 5.24
N GLY A 244 20.11 0.46 5.58
CA GLY A 244 20.04 -1.00 5.45
C GLY A 244 21.36 -1.70 5.13
N PHE A 245 22.42 -0.95 4.82
CA PHE A 245 23.77 -1.51 4.88
C PHE A 245 24.12 -1.73 6.35
N GLU A 246 23.77 -2.91 6.90
CA GLU A 246 24.43 -3.36 8.11
C GLU A 246 25.93 -3.26 7.86
N GLN A 247 26.67 -2.65 8.78
CA GLN A 247 28.13 -2.63 8.77
C GLN A 247 28.73 -4.03 9.03
N GLY A 248 28.11 -5.07 8.47
CA GLY A 248 28.59 -6.43 8.44
C GLY A 248 29.52 -6.60 7.25
N ILE A 249 30.80 -6.28 7.44
CA ILE A 249 31.82 -7.00 6.67
C ILE A 249 31.67 -8.46 7.06
N ASP A 250 31.21 -9.27 6.12
CA ASP A 250 31.23 -10.72 6.28
C ASP A 250 32.70 -11.17 6.34
N LYS A 251 33.00 -12.03 7.31
CA LYS A 251 34.35 -12.45 7.63
C LYS A 251 34.98 -13.13 6.41
N ILE A 252 36.04 -12.54 5.86
CA ILE A 252 36.95 -13.30 5.00
C ILE A 252 37.74 -14.25 5.90
N ASP A 253 37.30 -15.51 5.98
CA ASP A 253 38.02 -16.60 6.64
C ASP A 253 39.22 -17.00 5.77
N LEU A 254 40.39 -16.42 6.07
CA LEU A 254 41.65 -16.75 5.39
C LEU A 254 42.31 -17.94 6.07
N ALA A 255 41.75 -19.14 5.89
CA ALA A 255 42.40 -20.38 6.27
C ALA A 255 43.40 -20.84 5.19
N ALA A 256 44.64 -21.09 5.66
CA ALA A 256 45.80 -21.70 4.97
C ALA A 256 46.62 -20.73 4.07
N SER A 257 47.95 -20.61 4.19
CA SER A 257 48.95 -21.40 4.92
C SER A 257 50.32 -20.72 4.90
N ASN A 258 51.06 -20.90 6.00
CA ASN A 258 52.53 -20.87 6.18
C ASN A 258 53.29 -19.58 6.55
N ILE A 259 53.62 -19.50 7.86
CA ILE A 259 54.99 -19.34 8.47
C ILE A 259 55.65 -17.94 8.28
N TYR A 260 56.09 -17.15 9.28
CA TYR A 260 56.78 -17.42 10.56
C TYR A 260 56.84 -16.14 11.45
N ASN A 261 56.88 -16.36 12.76
CA ASN A 261 57.39 -15.49 13.84
C ASN A 261 56.51 -14.35 14.36
N GLY A 262 56.16 -14.46 15.64
CA GLY A 262 55.05 -13.75 16.25
C GLY A 262 55.30 -12.28 16.55
N VAL A 263 54.31 -11.46 16.16
CA VAL A 263 53.68 -10.40 16.94
C VAL A 263 52.24 -10.34 16.41
N HIS A 264 51.23 -10.49 17.26
CA HIS A 264 49.84 -10.23 16.87
C HIS A 264 49.67 -8.71 16.71
N PRO A 265 49.26 -8.16 15.55
CA PRO A 265 48.82 -6.78 15.50
C PRO A 265 47.37 -6.73 16.00
N TRP A 266 47.22 -6.13 17.18
CA TRP A 266 45.94 -5.69 17.71
C TRP A 266 45.49 -4.48 16.89
N LEU A 267 44.25 -4.49 16.38
CA LEU A 267 43.69 -3.26 15.82
C LEU A 267 43.16 -2.40 16.97
N VAL A 268 43.84 -1.28 17.18
CA VAL A 268 43.50 -0.23 18.15
C VAL A 268 42.35 0.60 17.57
N HIS A 269 41.18 0.53 18.19
CA HIS A 269 40.15 1.56 18.02
C HIS A 269 40.60 2.81 18.80
N THR A 270 40.87 3.91 18.10
CA THR A 270 40.90 5.23 18.77
C THR A 270 39.55 5.92 18.54
N PRO A 271 38.81 6.26 19.60
CA PRO A 271 37.56 7.00 19.46
C PRO A 271 37.92 8.47 19.24
N THR A 272 38.00 8.88 17.99
CA THR A 272 37.91 10.31 17.63
C THR A 272 36.83 10.48 16.57
N SER A 273 36.14 11.62 16.64
CA SER A 273 34.82 11.92 16.08
C SER A 273 34.76 12.09 14.56
N THR A 274 35.27 11.12 13.79
CA THR A 274 35.22 11.10 12.31
C THR A 274 34.92 9.69 11.79
N PRO A 275 34.24 9.54 10.63
CA PRO A 275 33.63 8.28 10.18
C PRO A 275 34.64 7.14 10.00
N GLY A 276 34.21 5.92 10.37
CA GLY A 276 35.03 4.72 10.45
C GLY A 276 35.55 4.22 9.11
N ALA A 277 36.85 3.95 9.06
CA ALA A 277 37.49 3.26 7.94
C ALA A 277 37.26 1.75 8.05
N LEU A 278 36.94 1.11 6.92
CA LEU A 278 36.89 -0.34 6.76
C LEU A 278 38.24 -0.79 6.18
N LEU A 279 38.98 -1.63 6.91
CA LEU A 279 40.28 -2.14 6.50
C LEU A 279 40.12 -3.49 5.78
N PHE A 280 40.64 -3.60 4.56
CA PHE A 280 40.85 -4.89 3.90
C PHE A 280 42.34 -5.24 3.92
N TYR A 281 42.66 -6.52 4.15
CA TYR A 281 44.03 -7.03 4.22
C TYR A 281 44.30 -7.96 3.04
N THR A 282 45.38 -7.75 2.31
CA THR A 282 45.88 -8.71 1.30
C THR A 282 47.32 -9.09 1.63
N PRO A 283 47.69 -10.39 1.63
CA PRO A 283 49.06 -10.79 1.87
C PRO A 283 49.96 -10.33 0.73
N ALA A 284 51.13 -9.80 1.09
CA ALA A 284 52.10 -9.19 0.19
C ALA A 284 52.39 -10.04 -1.05
N MET A 285 52.08 -9.49 -2.23
CA MET A 285 52.70 -9.90 -3.48
C MET A 285 53.45 -8.71 -4.05
N ASN A 286 54.75 -8.90 -4.27
CA ASN A 286 55.64 -7.91 -4.88
C ASN A 286 55.30 -7.74 -6.38
N ALA A 287 54.18 -7.10 -6.68
CA ALA A 287 53.84 -6.59 -8.01
C ALA A 287 52.73 -5.55 -7.89
N SER A 288 52.89 -4.41 -8.57
CA SER A 288 51.85 -3.39 -8.70
C SER A 288 50.57 -4.01 -9.25
N MET A 289 49.50 -4.06 -8.45
CA MET A 289 48.18 -4.47 -8.93
C MET A 289 47.48 -3.26 -9.55
N ASN A 290 47.05 -3.37 -10.80
CA ASN A 290 46.08 -2.44 -11.37
C ASN A 290 44.68 -3.02 -11.15
N PHE A 291 43.85 -2.30 -10.40
CA PHE A 291 42.42 -2.60 -10.35
C PHE A 291 41.77 -2.01 -11.60
N SER A 292 41.20 -2.86 -12.47
CA SER A 292 40.41 -2.42 -13.61
C SER A 292 39.05 -3.11 -13.55
N GLY A 293 38.00 -2.31 -13.34
CA GLY A 293 36.61 -2.73 -13.41
C GLY A 293 36.11 -3.45 -12.15
N ILE A 294 35.28 -2.78 -11.37
CA ILE A 294 34.33 -3.44 -10.48
C ILE A 294 33.07 -3.68 -11.31
N ALA A 295 32.72 -4.94 -11.58
CA ALA A 295 31.48 -5.30 -12.25
C ALA A 295 30.56 -5.96 -11.23
N TYR A 296 29.37 -5.39 -11.03
CA TYR A 296 28.33 -5.99 -10.20
C TYR A 296 27.58 -7.03 -11.03
N HIS A 297 27.44 -8.25 -10.50
CA HIS A 297 26.57 -9.27 -11.06
C HIS A 297 25.42 -9.54 -10.10
N THR A 298 24.20 -9.17 -10.49
CA THR A 298 22.99 -9.52 -9.75
C THR A 298 22.63 -10.96 -10.08
N THR A 299 22.68 -11.86 -9.10
CA THR A 299 21.88 -13.09 -9.20
C THR A 299 20.55 -12.82 -8.52
N SER A 300 19.46 -13.19 -9.22
CA SER A 300 18.10 -13.03 -8.72
C SER A 300 17.97 -13.65 -7.33
N VAL A 301 17.22 -12.95 -6.47
CA VAL A 301 16.86 -13.28 -5.09
C VAL A 301 17.85 -12.80 -4.03
N GLY A 302 17.74 -11.50 -3.69
CA GLY A 302 17.85 -11.04 -2.30
C GLY A 302 19.23 -10.90 -1.66
N SER A 303 20.33 -11.20 -2.33
CA SER A 303 21.67 -10.82 -1.84
C SER A 303 22.52 -10.19 -2.93
N THR A 304 22.99 -8.97 -2.68
CA THR A 304 24.07 -8.36 -3.45
C THR A 304 25.40 -8.83 -2.86
N ALA A 305 25.99 -9.86 -3.46
CA ALA A 305 27.40 -10.16 -3.22
C ALA A 305 28.26 -9.27 -4.13
N MET A 306 29.28 -8.60 -3.57
CA MET A 306 30.27 -7.86 -4.33
C MET A 306 31.43 -8.81 -4.65
N ASP A 307 31.45 -9.38 -5.86
CA ASP A 307 32.62 -10.11 -6.35
C ASP A 307 33.60 -9.13 -7.00
N ILE A 308 34.76 -8.93 -6.38
CA ILE A 308 35.88 -8.16 -6.95
C ILE A 308 36.71 -9.12 -7.82
N PHE A 309 36.68 -8.94 -9.15
CA PHE A 309 37.58 -9.65 -10.05
C PHE A 309 38.95 -8.96 -10.11
N VAL A 310 40.02 -9.68 -9.72
CA VAL A 310 41.40 -9.23 -9.88
C VAL A 310 41.99 -9.88 -11.13
N THR A 311 42.12 -9.13 -12.23
CA THR A 311 42.81 -9.63 -13.44
C THR A 311 44.30 -9.28 -13.38
N GLY A 312 45.13 -10.23 -12.94
CA GLY A 312 46.59 -10.10 -12.97
C GLY A 312 47.19 -10.61 -14.27
N GLY A 313 47.67 -9.71 -15.15
CA GLY A 313 48.44 -10.07 -16.34
C GLY A 313 49.87 -9.52 -16.27
N VAL A 314 50.86 -10.39 -16.08
CA VAL A 314 52.29 -10.02 -16.13
C VAL A 314 52.80 -10.14 -17.58
N PRO A 315 53.42 -9.12 -18.19
CA PRO A 315 54.10 -9.29 -19.47
C PRO A 315 55.45 -10.02 -19.25
N PRO A 316 55.81 -11.03 -20.06
CA PRO A 316 57.05 -11.76 -19.87
C PRO A 316 58.25 -10.90 -20.30
N VAL A 317 59.11 -10.52 -19.34
CA VAL A 317 60.49 -10.10 -19.64
C VAL A 317 61.33 -11.38 -19.76
N GLY A 318 61.42 -11.91 -20.98
CA GLY A 318 62.21 -13.09 -21.27
C GLY A 318 63.69 -12.79 -21.49
N THR A 319 64.55 -13.61 -20.89
CA THR A 319 65.47 -14.50 -21.62
C THR A 319 65.74 -15.70 -20.69
N SER A 320 65.07 -16.85 -20.87
CA SER A 320 65.43 -17.87 -21.85
C SER A 320 64.23 -18.71 -22.34
N THR A 321 64.18 -18.86 -23.67
CA THR A 321 63.29 -19.62 -24.59
C THR A 321 63.26 -21.15 -24.37
N PRO A 322 62.35 -21.98 -24.99
CA PRO A 322 61.51 -21.74 -26.20
C PRO A 322 60.06 -22.32 -26.25
N GLN A 323 59.28 -21.88 -27.28
CA GLN A 323 58.22 -22.59 -28.04
C GLN A 323 56.88 -22.97 -27.33
N LEU A 324 55.66 -22.89 -27.89
CA LEU A 324 55.16 -22.95 -29.27
C LEU A 324 53.81 -22.19 -29.44
N ALA A 325 53.72 -21.51 -30.58
CA ALA A 325 52.59 -21.17 -31.46
C ALA A 325 51.10 -21.51 -31.14
N HIS A 326 50.28 -20.51 -31.47
CA HIS A 326 49.08 -20.52 -32.34
C HIS A 326 47.66 -20.52 -31.72
N ASP A 327 46.89 -19.55 -32.24
CA ASP A 327 45.43 -19.39 -32.30
C ASP A 327 44.60 -19.10 -31.04
N LEU A 328 44.25 -17.81 -30.90
CA LEU A 328 42.88 -17.40 -30.54
C LEU A 328 42.19 -16.93 -31.82
N PRO A 329 40.95 -17.36 -32.14
CA PRO A 329 40.07 -16.53 -32.93
C PRO A 329 39.42 -15.48 -32.02
N SER A 330 39.62 -14.23 -32.43
CA SER A 330 38.81 -13.08 -32.06
C SER A 330 37.38 -13.23 -32.57
N THR A 331 36.44 -12.59 -31.87
CA THR A 331 35.00 -12.44 -32.13
C THR A 331 34.08 -13.57 -31.64
N LEU A 332 33.28 -13.26 -30.60
CA LEU A 332 31.99 -13.88 -30.36
C LEU A 332 30.96 -12.76 -30.15
N THR A 333 30.04 -12.73 -31.10
CA THR A 333 28.98 -11.75 -31.29
C THR A 333 27.83 -11.97 -30.33
N LEU A 334 27.12 -10.88 -30.03
CA LEU A 334 25.81 -10.84 -29.40
C LEU A 334 24.80 -11.62 -30.26
N SER A 335 24.30 -12.77 -29.79
CA SER A 335 23.08 -13.40 -30.32
C SER A 335 22.52 -14.43 -29.32
N ASP A 336 21.22 -14.29 -29.06
CA ASP A 336 20.29 -15.16 -28.31
C ASP A 336 20.39 -15.00 -26.77
N PHE A 337 19.42 -14.38 -26.07
CA PHE A 337 18.04 -14.84 -25.89
C PHE A 337 17.03 -13.69 -25.74
N ILE A 338 15.91 -13.83 -26.46
CA ILE A 338 14.60 -13.20 -26.23
C ILE A 338 13.62 -14.37 -25.93
N TYR A 339 12.73 -14.19 -24.94
CA TYR A 339 11.62 -15.06 -24.49
C TYR A 339 12.02 -16.46 -23.97
N GLU A 340 11.49 -16.99 -22.87
CA GLU A 340 10.17 -16.82 -22.23
C GLU A 340 10.16 -16.01 -20.93
#